data_AF-W6N9N8-F1
#
_entry.id   AF-W6N9N8-F1
#
_cell.length_a   1.000
_cell.length_b   1.000
_cell.length_c   1.000
_cell.angle_alpha   90.00
_cell.angle_beta   90.00
_cell.angle_gamma   90.00
#
_symmetry.space_group_name_H-M   'P 1'
#
loop_
_entity.id
_entity.type
_entity.pdbx_description
1 polymer ?
#
loop_
_entity_poly.entity_id
_entity_poly.type
_entity_poly.pdbx_seq_one_letter_code
_entity_poly.pdbx_strand_id
1 'polypeptide(L)'
;VRTHVRRGCQTGYQCVQFYRMSQYLVQVNFGQISLNEYEDCSEMVVDSRDTLVVQGAQEECPLRGRYTSAACQHPLLFLGCNKPDEIQVATECNPVWKDADLYSCAAHYELDGDHYLIVKDELSGQYQCLKIHPSDNITLKMYDHVSCDPQSTAVALPSLVVNISHT
;
A
#
# COMPACT_ATOMS: atom_id res chain seq x y z
N VAL A 1 12.48 18.48 7.78
CA VAL A 1 13.96 18.35 7.66
C VAL A 1 14.37 18.86 6.29
N ARG A 2 15.55 19.45 6.16
CA ARG A 2 16.12 19.85 4.86
C ARG A 2 17.24 18.90 4.50
N THR A 3 17.29 18.46 3.24
CA THR A 3 18.34 17.56 2.75
C THR A 3 18.89 18.07 1.43
N HIS A 4 20.19 17.88 1.18
CA HIS A 4 20.75 18.08 -0.14
C HIS A 4 20.44 16.83 -0.99
N VAL A 5 19.90 17.04 -2.19
CA VAL A 5 19.41 15.98 -3.06
C VAL A 5 19.94 16.13 -4.48
N ARG A 6 20.06 14.98 -5.16
CA ARG A 6 20.32 14.91 -6.60
C ARG A 6 19.34 13.90 -7.21
N ARG A 7 18.43 14.38 -8.06
CA ARG A 7 17.39 13.58 -8.71
C ARG A 7 17.46 13.80 -10.22
N GLY A 8 17.93 12.80 -10.95
CA GLY A 8 18.23 12.95 -12.38
C GLY A 8 19.22 14.09 -12.64
N CYS A 9 18.80 15.09 -13.42
CA CYS A 9 19.60 16.28 -13.73
C CYS A 9 19.42 17.42 -12.72
N GLN A 10 18.49 17.31 -11.76
CA GLN A 10 18.25 18.34 -10.74
C GLN A 10 19.14 18.09 -9.52
N THR A 11 19.72 19.17 -8.99
CA THR A 11 20.52 19.16 -7.76
C THR A 11 20.17 20.38 -6.93
N GLY A 12 20.12 20.23 -5.62
CA GLY A 12 19.76 21.33 -4.72
C GLY A 12 19.37 20.84 -3.34
N TYR A 13 18.60 21.65 -2.63
CA TYR A 13 18.02 21.35 -1.33
C TYR A 13 16.54 21.03 -1.48
N GLN A 14 16.05 20.11 -0.66
CA GLN A 14 14.66 19.70 -0.65
C GLN A 14 14.18 19.58 0.78
N CYS A 15 12.97 20.10 1.04
CA CYS A 15 12.27 19.86 2.29
C CYS A 15 11.68 18.46 2.29
N VAL A 16 11.91 17.73 3.39
CA VAL A 16 11.40 16.38 3.63
C VAL A 16 10.68 16.37 4.96
N GLN A 17 9.44 15.90 4.97
CA GLN A 17 8.67 15.69 6.19
C GLN A 17 8.35 14.20 6.35
N PHE A 18 8.48 13.72 7.58
CA PHE A 18 8.16 12.34 7.96
C PHE A 18 6.90 12.38 8.82
N TYR A 19 5.91 11.61 8.43
CA TYR A 19 4.67 11.49 9.17
C TYR A 19 4.42 10.01 9.49
N ARG A 20 4.36 9.69 10.78
CA ARG A 20 4.11 8.33 11.23
C ARG A 20 2.62 8.02 11.08
N MET A 21 2.28 7.13 10.16
CA MET A 21 0.89 6.73 9.87
C MET A 21 0.43 5.63 10.83
N SER A 22 1.29 4.65 11.11
CA SER A 22 0.99 3.54 12.01
C SER A 22 2.25 3.06 12.76
N GLN A 23 2.18 1.90 13.43
CA GLN A 23 3.32 1.36 14.17
C GLN A 23 4.53 1.10 13.26
N TYR A 24 4.29 0.57 12.06
CA TYR A 24 5.31 0.13 11.11
C TYR A 24 5.36 0.94 9.82
N LEU A 25 4.56 2.01 9.72
CA LEU A 25 4.41 2.81 8.51
C LEU A 25 4.75 4.28 8.71
N VAL A 26 5.60 4.80 7.83
CA VAL A 26 5.96 6.22 7.79
C VAL A 26 5.73 6.74 6.37
N GLN A 27 4.89 7.76 6.23
CA GLN A 27 4.78 8.52 5.01
C GLN A 27 5.91 9.57 4.95
N VAL A 28 6.53 9.69 3.79
CA VAL A 28 7.54 10.72 3.52
C VAL A 28 7.00 11.66 2.47
N ASN A 29 6.93 12.94 2.81
CA ASN A 29 6.56 13.99 1.88
C ASN A 29 7.81 14.73 1.43
N PHE A 30 7.97 14.90 0.13
CA PHE A 30 9.05 15.65 -0.50
C PHE A 30 8.48 16.94 -1.07
N GLY A 31 9.09 18.07 -0.73
CA GLY A 31 8.80 19.36 -1.35
C GLY A 31 9.50 19.51 -2.71
N GLN A 32 9.42 20.70 -3.29
CA GLN A 32 10.16 21.00 -4.52
C GLN A 32 11.67 21.10 -4.26
N ILE A 33 12.47 20.80 -5.29
CA ILE A 33 13.92 20.98 -5.24
C ILE A 33 14.24 22.45 -5.52
N SER A 34 15.00 23.06 -4.62
CA SER A 34 15.37 24.48 -4.65
C SER A 34 16.89 24.63 -4.57
N LEU A 35 17.43 25.69 -5.15
CA LEU A 35 18.85 26.04 -5.00
C LEU A 35 19.12 26.82 -3.71
N ASN A 36 18.07 27.35 -3.07
CA ASN A 36 18.21 28.12 -1.84
C ASN A 36 18.34 27.18 -0.65
N GLU A 37 19.49 27.22 0.02
CA GLU A 37 19.65 26.44 1.25
C GLU A 37 18.77 26.98 2.37
N TYR A 38 18.45 28.27 2.44
CA TYR A 38 17.74 28.90 3.56
C TYR A 38 16.21 28.85 3.48
N GLU A 39 15.66 28.09 2.55
CA GLU A 39 14.20 27.95 2.42
C GLU A 39 13.59 27.28 3.67
N ASP A 40 12.47 27.85 4.13
CA ASP A 40 11.76 27.37 5.32
C ASP A 40 10.89 26.14 4.96
N CYS A 41 11.04 25.06 5.73
CA CYS A 41 10.27 23.83 5.54
C CYS A 41 8.98 23.78 6.35
N SER A 42 8.63 24.87 7.06
CA SER A 42 7.43 24.95 7.90
C SER A 42 6.14 24.88 7.08
N GLU A 43 6.08 25.59 5.95
CA GLU A 43 4.92 25.62 5.04
C GLU A 43 5.29 25.04 3.67
N MET A 44 5.82 23.81 3.65
CA MET A 44 6.25 23.21 2.39
C MET A 44 5.07 22.78 1.50
N VAL A 45 5.18 23.02 0.19
CA VAL A 45 4.29 22.45 -0.81
C VAL A 45 4.79 21.06 -1.19
N VAL A 46 3.96 20.04 -1.03
CA VAL A 46 4.31 18.64 -1.34
C VAL A 46 4.33 18.43 -2.85
N ASP A 47 5.50 18.05 -3.37
CA ASP A 47 5.74 17.70 -4.77
C ASP A 47 5.53 16.20 -5.02
N SER A 48 6.05 15.35 -4.12
CA SER A 48 5.90 13.90 -4.21
C SER A 48 5.84 13.22 -2.84
N ARG A 49 5.35 11.98 -2.80
CA ARG A 49 5.20 11.17 -1.59
C ARG A 49 5.84 9.81 -1.77
N ASP A 50 6.34 9.27 -0.67
CA ASP A 50 6.80 7.89 -0.57
C ASP A 50 6.32 7.27 0.74
N THR A 51 6.36 5.95 0.81
CA THR A 51 5.91 5.17 1.96
C THR A 51 7.03 4.24 2.40
N LEU A 52 7.46 4.42 3.64
CA LEU A 52 8.50 3.60 4.26
C LEU A 52 7.86 2.61 5.23
N VAL A 53 8.27 1.36 5.10
CA VAL A 53 7.93 0.28 6.02
C VAL A 53 9.14 -0.02 6.89
N VAL A 54 8.93 -0.21 8.20
CA VAL A 54 10.00 -0.62 9.11
C VAL A 54 10.54 -1.98 8.70
N GLN A 55 11.87 -2.12 8.65
CA GLN A 55 12.50 -3.37 8.24
C GLN A 55 12.09 -4.53 9.17
N GLY A 56 11.62 -5.62 8.57
CA GLY A 56 11.15 -6.79 9.31
C GLY A 56 9.78 -6.60 9.97
N ALA A 57 9.05 -5.55 9.61
CA ALA A 57 7.66 -5.38 10.04
C ALA A 57 6.79 -6.51 9.50
N GLN A 58 5.95 -7.01 10.39
CA GLN A 58 4.95 -8.02 10.11
C GLN A 58 3.84 -7.82 11.14
N GLU A 59 2.60 -7.83 10.69
CA GLU A 59 1.44 -7.61 11.56
C GLU A 59 0.22 -8.38 11.06
N GLU A 60 -0.79 -8.51 11.91
CA GLU A 60 -2.01 -9.19 11.54
C GLU A 60 -2.76 -8.38 10.47
N CYS A 61 -3.22 -9.07 9.42
CA CYS A 61 -4.00 -8.43 8.38
C CYS A 61 -5.34 -7.94 8.94
N PRO A 62 -5.75 -6.69 8.63
CA PRO A 62 -7.10 -6.24 8.94
C PRO A 62 -8.12 -7.00 8.09
N LEU A 63 -9.40 -6.90 8.46
CA LEU A 63 -10.51 -7.49 7.70
C LEU A 63 -10.32 -9.00 7.48
N ARG A 64 -10.01 -9.74 8.55
CA ARG A 64 -9.79 -11.19 8.46
C ARG A 64 -11.06 -11.89 7.98
N GLY A 65 -10.91 -12.78 7.00
CA GLY A 65 -12.06 -13.47 6.43
C GLY A 65 -11.79 -14.09 5.08
N ARG A 66 -12.87 -14.61 4.51
CA ARG A 66 -12.93 -15.20 3.17
C ARG A 66 -13.85 -14.34 2.31
N TYR A 67 -13.40 -14.10 1.09
CA TYR A 67 -14.06 -13.16 0.20
C TYR A 67 -14.27 -13.81 -1.15
N THR A 68 -15.50 -13.81 -1.62
CA THR A 68 -15.92 -14.37 -2.93
C THR A 68 -16.30 -13.26 -3.88
N SER A 69 -16.35 -13.53 -5.18
CA SER A 69 -16.94 -12.60 -6.15
C SER A 69 -18.25 -13.16 -6.66
N ALA A 70 -19.20 -12.32 -7.07
CA ALA A 70 -20.42 -12.79 -7.74
C ALA A 70 -20.12 -13.63 -9.01
N ALA A 71 -18.96 -13.40 -9.64
CA ALA A 71 -18.50 -14.14 -10.81
C ALA A 71 -17.93 -15.54 -10.49
N CYS A 72 -17.57 -15.82 -9.23
CA CYS A 72 -16.86 -17.03 -8.83
C CYS A 72 -17.48 -17.64 -7.56
N GLN A 73 -17.84 -18.93 -7.60
CA GLN A 73 -18.36 -19.63 -6.41
C GLN A 73 -17.26 -19.93 -5.37
N HIS A 74 -15.98 -19.89 -5.75
CA HIS A 74 -14.85 -20.07 -4.84
C HIS A 74 -14.34 -18.73 -4.30
N PRO A 75 -13.82 -18.69 -3.05
CA PRO A 75 -13.21 -17.47 -2.53
C PRO A 75 -12.01 -17.05 -3.37
N LEU A 76 -11.92 -15.76 -3.70
CA LEU A 76 -10.80 -15.18 -4.44
C LEU A 76 -9.76 -14.56 -3.52
N LEU A 77 -10.13 -14.26 -2.27
CA LEU A 77 -9.25 -13.62 -1.32
C LEU A 77 -9.43 -14.24 0.07
N PHE A 78 -8.31 -14.55 0.71
CA PHE A 78 -8.23 -14.89 2.12
C PHE A 78 -7.35 -13.86 2.81
N LEU A 79 -7.87 -13.27 3.87
CA LEU A 79 -7.12 -12.39 4.75
C LEU A 79 -7.02 -13.04 6.13
N GLY A 80 -5.82 -13.30 6.60
CA GLY A 80 -5.57 -13.75 7.97
C GLY A 80 -6.20 -15.10 8.35
N CYS A 81 -6.47 -15.98 7.37
CA CYS A 81 -7.19 -17.24 7.61
C CYS A 81 -6.29 -18.37 8.13
N ASN A 82 -5.17 -18.63 7.46
CA ASN A 82 -4.24 -19.70 7.85
C ASN A 82 -3.21 -19.21 8.87
N LYS A 83 -2.60 -18.05 8.59
CA LYS A 83 -1.78 -17.28 9.53
C LYS A 83 -2.38 -15.88 9.64
N PRO A 84 -2.23 -15.20 10.80
CA PRO A 84 -2.89 -13.92 11.03
C PRO A 84 -2.43 -12.81 10.09
N ASP A 85 -1.21 -12.90 9.57
CA ASP A 85 -0.55 -11.94 8.67
C ASP A 85 -0.59 -12.36 7.19
N GLU A 86 -1.18 -13.51 6.87
CA GLU A 86 -1.11 -14.07 5.52
C GLU A 86 -2.30 -13.65 4.66
N ILE A 87 -2.02 -13.29 3.41
CA ILE A 87 -3.00 -13.01 2.37
C ILE A 87 -2.81 -14.01 1.24
N GLN A 88 -3.90 -14.56 0.74
CA GLN A 88 -3.90 -15.38 -0.48
C GLN A 88 -4.86 -14.76 -1.48
N VAL A 89 -4.36 -14.47 -2.67
CA VAL A 89 -5.13 -13.88 -3.77
C VAL A 89 -5.16 -14.86 -4.94
N ALA A 90 -6.36 -15.19 -5.39
CA ALA A 90 -6.58 -15.94 -6.62
C ALA A 90 -7.12 -15.02 -7.71
N THR A 91 -6.48 -15.05 -8.87
CA THR A 91 -6.87 -14.29 -10.06
C THR A 91 -7.91 -15.02 -10.92
N GLU A 92 -8.09 -16.32 -10.69
CA GLU A 92 -9.03 -17.19 -11.42
C GLU A 92 -10.14 -17.74 -10.51
N CYS A 93 -11.33 -18.01 -11.06
CA CYS A 93 -12.49 -18.52 -10.29
C CYS A 93 -12.38 -19.98 -9.84
N ASN A 94 -11.44 -20.75 -10.40
CA ASN A 94 -11.21 -22.15 -10.04
C ASN A 94 -9.71 -22.44 -9.93
N PRO A 95 -9.02 -21.73 -9.04
CA PRO A 95 -7.59 -21.87 -8.91
C PRO A 95 -7.30 -23.22 -8.25
N VAL A 96 -6.29 -23.94 -8.72
CA VAL A 96 -5.63 -24.90 -7.85
C VAL A 96 -4.94 -24.04 -6.79
N TRP A 97 -5.26 -24.18 -5.50
CA TRP A 97 -4.71 -23.31 -4.43
C TRP A 97 -3.17 -23.24 -4.36
N LYS A 98 -2.47 -24.10 -5.10
CA LYS A 98 -1.02 -24.00 -5.30
C LYS A 98 -0.59 -22.81 -6.18
N ASP A 99 -1.50 -22.27 -6.96
CA ASP A 99 -1.25 -21.20 -7.94
C ASP A 99 -1.78 -19.84 -7.44
N ALA A 100 -2.26 -19.77 -6.19
CA ALA A 100 -2.66 -18.50 -5.58
C ALA A 100 -1.41 -17.70 -5.18
N ASP A 101 -1.45 -16.40 -5.43
CA ASP A 101 -0.39 -15.50 -5.02
C ASP A 101 -0.43 -15.31 -3.50
N LEU A 102 0.73 -15.46 -2.87
CA LEU A 102 0.89 -15.43 -1.42
C LEU A 102 1.58 -14.13 -0.99
N TYR A 103 0.94 -13.40 -0.08
CA TYR A 103 1.48 -12.16 0.48
C TYR A 103 1.45 -12.19 2.01
N SER A 104 2.30 -11.38 2.63
CA SER A 104 2.28 -11.11 4.07
C SER A 104 1.99 -9.64 4.37
N CYS A 105 1.18 -9.37 5.39
CA CYS A 105 0.88 -8.03 5.87
C CYS A 105 2.07 -7.46 6.65
N ALA A 106 2.63 -6.37 6.14
CA ALA A 106 3.75 -5.68 6.77
C ALA A 106 3.30 -4.46 7.58
N ALA A 107 2.33 -3.70 7.06
CA ALA A 107 1.75 -2.55 7.74
C ALA A 107 0.36 -2.21 7.21
N HIS A 108 -0.47 -1.57 8.01
CA HIS A 108 -1.79 -1.10 7.65
C HIS A 108 -2.11 0.23 8.33
N TYR A 109 -3.05 0.96 7.74
CA TYR A 109 -3.76 2.05 8.38
C TYR A 109 -5.13 2.23 7.72
N GLU A 110 -6.02 2.93 8.41
CA GLU A 110 -7.34 3.28 7.93
C GLU A 110 -7.43 4.81 7.76
N LEU A 111 -8.06 5.25 6.68
CA LEU A 111 -8.36 6.66 6.46
C LEU A 111 -9.69 6.79 5.72
N ASP A 112 -10.61 7.57 6.28
CA ASP A 112 -11.93 7.84 5.70
C ASP A 112 -12.71 6.56 5.32
N GLY A 113 -12.52 5.48 6.10
CA GLY A 113 -13.13 4.16 5.87
C GLY A 113 -12.41 3.29 4.84
N ASP A 114 -11.41 3.82 4.12
CA ASP A 114 -10.54 3.01 3.26
C ASP A 114 -9.41 2.37 4.07
N HIS A 115 -9.20 1.07 3.89
CA HIS A 115 -8.04 0.37 4.43
C HIS A 115 -6.90 0.34 3.41
N TYR A 116 -5.73 0.79 3.85
CA TYR A 116 -4.49 0.76 3.09
C TYR A 116 -3.56 -0.25 3.77
N LEU A 117 -3.23 -1.31 3.05
CA LEU A 117 -2.32 -2.36 3.52
C LEU A 117 -1.08 -2.35 2.65
N ILE A 118 0.08 -2.44 3.29
CA ILE A 118 1.35 -2.65 2.62
C ILE A 118 1.65 -4.13 2.80
N VAL A 119 1.66 -4.83 1.68
CA VAL A 119 1.78 -6.27 1.62
C VAL A 119 3.09 -6.62 0.95
N LYS A 120 3.74 -7.67 1.41
CA LYS A 120 4.98 -8.19 0.84
C LYS A 120 4.67 -9.46 0.07
N ASP A 121 5.03 -9.49 -1.20
CA ASP A 121 4.97 -10.71 -2.00
C ASP A 121 6.01 -11.72 -1.47
N GLU A 122 5.54 -12.91 -1.09
CA GLU A 122 6.40 -13.95 -0.54
C GLU A 122 7.33 -14.58 -1.60
N LEU A 123 6.97 -14.48 -2.89
CA LEU A 123 7.79 -14.98 -3.99
C LEU A 123 8.92 -14.00 -4.36
N SER A 124 8.59 -12.73 -4.60
CA SER A 124 9.56 -11.72 -5.04
C SER A 124 10.22 -10.95 -3.89
N GLY A 125 9.61 -10.94 -2.72
CA GLY A 125 10.01 -10.12 -1.58
C GLY A 125 9.71 -8.62 -1.75
N GLN A 126 9.03 -8.23 -2.83
CA GLN A 126 8.67 -6.82 -3.09
C GLN A 126 7.44 -6.39 -2.31
N TYR A 127 7.36 -5.10 -2.00
CA TYR A 127 6.18 -4.51 -1.36
C TYR A 127 5.22 -3.93 -2.39
N GLN A 128 3.93 -4.13 -2.13
CA GLN A 128 2.82 -3.60 -2.91
C GLN A 128 1.84 -2.89 -1.98
N CYS A 129 1.08 -1.95 -2.55
CA CYS A 129 -0.01 -1.29 -1.84
C CYS A 129 -1.33 -1.95 -2.21
N LEU A 130 -2.07 -2.39 -1.19
CA LEU A 130 -3.42 -2.89 -1.31
C LEU A 130 -4.38 -1.85 -0.73
N LYS A 131 -5.43 -1.51 -1.47
CA LYS A 131 -6.52 -0.64 -1.02
C LYS A 131 -7.81 -1.42 -1.00
N ILE A 132 -8.51 -1.41 0.14
CA ILE A 132 -9.81 -2.08 0.34
C ILE A 132 -10.81 -1.06 0.89
N HIS A 133 -11.94 -0.91 0.20
CA HIS A 133 -13.09 -0.17 0.71
C HIS A 133 -14.16 -1.17 1.23
N PRO A 134 -14.37 -1.28 2.54
CA PRO A 134 -15.32 -2.23 3.14
C PRO A 134 -16.75 -1.66 3.03
N SER A 135 -17.39 -1.92 1.89
CA SER A 135 -18.82 -1.67 1.67
C SER A 135 -19.53 -2.95 1.27
N ASP A 136 -20.84 -2.90 0.98
CA ASP A 136 -21.60 -4.08 0.52
C ASP A 136 -20.96 -4.75 -0.72
N ASN A 137 -20.30 -3.95 -1.57
CA ASN A 137 -19.44 -4.42 -2.65
C ASN A 137 -17.99 -4.01 -2.34
N ILE A 138 -17.20 -4.95 -1.84
CA ILE A 138 -15.80 -4.72 -1.51
C ILE A 138 -15.01 -4.68 -2.81
N THR A 139 -14.32 -3.57 -3.08
CA THR A 139 -13.40 -3.47 -4.21
C THR A 139 -11.98 -3.50 -3.68
N LEU A 140 -11.24 -4.57 -4.00
CA LEU A 140 -9.82 -4.67 -3.75
C LEU A 140 -9.05 -4.10 -4.95
N LYS A 141 -8.11 -3.21 -4.68
CA LYS A 141 -7.18 -2.67 -5.68
C LYS A 141 -5.75 -2.88 -5.20
N MET A 142 -4.91 -3.42 -6.07
CA MET A 142 -3.48 -3.60 -5.82
C MET A 142 -2.67 -2.66 -6.71
N TYR A 143 -1.59 -2.10 -6.19
CA TYR A 143 -0.72 -1.16 -6.89
C TYR A 143 0.75 -1.55 -6.70
N ASP A 144 1.46 -1.66 -7.82
CA ASP A 144 2.89 -1.98 -7.84
C ASP A 144 3.72 -0.69 -7.84
N HIS A 145 4.71 -0.59 -6.95
CA HIS A 145 5.64 0.54 -6.88
C HIS A 145 4.99 1.92 -6.70
N VAL A 146 3.83 1.97 -6.03
CA VAL A 146 3.11 3.21 -5.71
C VAL A 146 3.11 3.43 -4.19
N SER A 147 3.34 4.67 -3.78
CA SER A 147 3.20 5.10 -2.39
C SER A 147 1.80 4.80 -1.89
N CYS A 148 1.70 4.16 -0.73
CA CYS A 148 0.42 3.67 -0.23
C CYS A 148 -0.35 4.77 0.51
N ASP A 149 -0.74 5.80 -0.23
CA ASP A 149 -1.49 6.96 0.24
C ASP A 149 -2.65 7.31 -0.70
N PRO A 150 -3.68 8.05 -0.23
CA PRO A 150 -4.84 8.38 -1.05
C PRO A 150 -4.52 9.18 -2.31
N GLN A 151 -3.55 10.09 -2.25
CA GLN A 151 -3.25 10.96 -3.38
C GLN A 151 -2.51 10.17 -4.47
N SER A 152 -1.54 9.34 -4.08
CA SER A 152 -0.79 8.49 -5.01
C SER A 152 -1.67 7.40 -5.63
N THR A 153 -2.50 6.72 -4.82
CA THR A 153 -3.39 5.66 -5.32
C THR A 153 -4.57 6.19 -6.16
N ALA A 154 -4.96 7.46 -6.01
CA ALA A 154 -6.02 8.07 -6.81
C ALA A 154 -5.59 8.36 -8.27
N VAL A 155 -4.30 8.61 -8.50
CA VAL A 155 -3.76 8.91 -9.83
C VAL A 155 -3.08 7.70 -10.50
N ALA A 156 -2.79 6.65 -9.74
CA ALA A 156 -2.18 5.43 -10.24
C ALA A 156 -3.21 4.46 -10.84
N LEU A 157 -2.76 3.68 -11.82
CA LEU A 157 -3.53 2.54 -12.34
C LEU A 157 -3.24 1.31 -11.48
N PRO A 158 -4.26 0.62 -10.96
CA PRO A 158 -4.06 -0.62 -10.21
C PRO A 158 -3.58 -1.75 -11.13
N SER A 159 -2.67 -2.58 -10.64
CA SER A 159 -2.21 -3.80 -11.31
C SER A 159 -3.24 -4.92 -11.24
N LEU A 160 -4.04 -4.94 -10.17
CA LEU A 160 -5.14 -5.87 -9.97
C LEU A 160 -6.36 -5.14 -9.40
N VAL A 161 -7.55 -5.46 -9.92
CA VAL A 161 -8.83 -5.02 -9.36
C VAL A 161 -9.74 -6.23 -9.24
N VAL A 162 -10.23 -6.49 -8.03
CA VAL A 162 -11.16 -7.58 -7.76
C VAL A 162 -12.37 -7.05 -7.00
N ASN A 163 -13.56 -7.32 -7.53
CA ASN A 163 -14.81 -7.07 -6.85
C ASN A 163 -15.20 -8.31 -6.05
N ILE A 164 -15.25 -8.15 -4.75
CA ILE A 164 -15.52 -9.21 -3.78
C ILE A 164 -16.67 -8.82 -2.84
N SER A 165 -17.25 -9.83 -2.21
CA SER A 165 -18.24 -9.74 -1.16
C SER A 165 -17.78 -10.64 -0.02
N HIS A 166 -18.09 -10.24 1.21
CA HIS A 166 -17.85 -11.08 2.38
C HIS A 166 -18.79 -12.30 2.33
N THR A 167 -18.27 -13.49 2.63
CA THR A 167 -19.07 -14.72 2.74
C THR A 167 -19.69 -14.90 4.11
#